data_AF-A0AAW2EFW6-F1
#
_entry.id   AF-A0AAW2EFW6-F1
#
_cell.length_a   1.000
_cell.length_b   1.000
_cell.length_c   1.000
_cell.angle_alpha   90.00
_cell.angle_beta   90.00
_cell.angle_gamma   90.00
#
_symmetry.space_group_name_H-M   'P 1'
#
loop_
_entity.id
_entity.type
_entity.pdbx_description
1 polymer ?
#
loop_
_entity_poly.entity_id
_entity_poly.type
_entity_poly.pdbx_seq_one_letter_code
_entity_poly.pdbx_strand_id
1 'polypeptide(L)'
;MKNLKPTYQVHVHIIIAIIATKETIVNTVIPIIDMIAEDWEKSENAEEKNIMIRRVQTARPIIIFAYIITAVGCLFIIVFPRLGMSIRVISNITDPGRLLPLQPHYIFDVTTQRLLYELTYISQVIYIGLGVVSYIGIDHFLALLIFHISGQLDIIKNRLIHLNKYINSRNMLRKCIKQHIRLLRIIAIIEDTYNITLLSLFAYFAIYFALLGFRIITLFNEGNDLSLTRFIFFVAAITNLFGTLCLYCIMGEFLVAQCNGIYYAAYSNEWYSADPKLVQDLLILLIRGTKPIYLTAGKMFPLTVTTFFNVRLLILFPLSEHLYFSLLTSYYFVVLKHHDVCNVVRKNLIG
;
A
#
# COMPACT_ATOMS: atom_id res chain seq x y z
N MET A 1 5.32 -28.65 35.08
CA MET A 1 4.05 -28.83 34.32
C MET A 1 3.09 -27.63 34.33
N LYS A 2 3.27 -26.55 35.13
CA LYS A 2 2.33 -25.40 35.16
C LYS A 2 2.52 -24.34 34.05
N ASN A 3 3.60 -24.38 33.26
CA ASN A 3 3.92 -23.35 32.25
C ASN A 3 3.61 -23.72 30.78
N LEU A 4 3.03 -24.90 30.49
CA LEU A 4 2.69 -25.31 29.10
C LEU A 4 1.28 -24.91 28.66
N LYS A 5 0.36 -24.61 29.58
CA LYS A 5 -1.03 -24.21 29.27
C LYS A 5 -1.15 -22.96 28.38
N PRO A 6 -0.43 -21.84 28.65
CA PRO A 6 -0.55 -20.65 27.80
C PRO A 6 0.05 -20.88 26.40
N THR A 7 1.13 -21.63 26.28
CA THR A 7 1.77 -21.94 25.00
C THR A 7 0.87 -22.79 24.11
N TYR A 8 0.21 -23.81 24.68
CA TYR A 8 -0.78 -24.62 23.96
C TYR A 8 -1.97 -23.80 23.48
N GLN A 9 -2.48 -22.86 24.29
CA GLN A 9 -3.57 -22.00 23.85
C GLN A 9 -3.17 -21.10 22.68
N VAL A 10 -1.97 -20.50 22.71
CA VAL A 10 -1.48 -19.68 21.59
C VAL A 10 -1.36 -20.52 20.31
N HIS A 11 -0.80 -21.73 20.39
CA HIS A 11 -0.71 -22.62 19.23
C HIS A 11 -2.08 -23.03 18.68
N VAL A 12 -3.06 -23.29 19.55
CA VAL A 12 -4.44 -23.61 19.11
C VAL A 12 -5.08 -22.41 18.41
N HIS A 13 -4.92 -21.18 18.92
CA HIS A 13 -5.43 -19.97 18.26
C HIS A 13 -4.75 -19.72 16.92
N ILE A 14 -3.44 -19.96 16.82
CA ILE A 14 -2.69 -19.87 15.55
C ILE A 14 -3.20 -20.92 14.56
N ILE A 15 -3.40 -22.17 14.99
CA ILE A 15 -3.92 -23.24 14.12
C ILE A 15 -5.34 -22.92 13.65
N ILE A 16 -6.22 -22.47 14.54
CA ILE A 16 -7.58 -22.04 14.19
C ILE A 16 -7.53 -20.87 13.20
N ALA A 17 -6.66 -19.88 13.43
CA ALA A 17 -6.48 -18.77 12.51
C ALA A 17 -5.96 -19.24 11.13
N ILE A 18 -5.02 -20.19 11.08
CA ILE A 18 -4.51 -20.78 9.84
C ILE A 18 -5.61 -21.58 9.10
N ILE A 19 -6.42 -22.36 9.81
CA ILE A 19 -7.51 -23.13 9.23
C ILE A 19 -8.60 -22.19 8.70
N ALA A 20 -9.01 -21.21 9.50
CA ALA A 20 -10.02 -20.22 9.12
C ALA A 20 -9.56 -19.35 7.95
N THR A 21 -8.28 -18.94 7.91
CA THR A 21 -7.72 -18.20 6.77
C THR A 21 -7.65 -19.07 5.52
N LYS A 22 -7.25 -20.33 5.63
CA LYS A 22 -7.25 -21.27 4.50
C LYS A 22 -8.65 -21.46 3.92
N GLU A 23 -9.65 -21.68 4.77
CA GLU A 23 -11.04 -21.87 4.35
C GLU A 23 -11.62 -20.60 3.71
N THR A 24 -11.33 -19.43 4.29
CA THR A 24 -11.72 -18.14 3.72
C THR A 24 -11.06 -17.91 2.36
N ILE A 25 -9.75 -18.18 2.23
CA ILE A 25 -9.01 -18.04 0.97
C ILE A 25 -9.59 -18.97 -0.10
N VAL A 26 -9.82 -20.24 0.21
CA VAL A 26 -10.37 -21.22 -0.75
C VAL A 26 -11.76 -20.80 -1.21
N ASN A 27 -12.64 -20.39 -0.29
CA ASN A 27 -14.02 -20.04 -0.61
C ASN A 27 -14.20 -18.69 -1.30
N THR A 28 -13.21 -17.78 -1.19
CA THR A 28 -13.29 -16.43 -1.80
C THR A 28 -12.43 -16.29 -3.05
N VAL A 29 -11.21 -16.86 -3.06
CA VAL A 29 -10.25 -16.66 -4.15
C VAL A 29 -10.53 -17.57 -5.35
N ILE A 30 -10.91 -18.83 -5.13
CA ILE A 30 -11.17 -19.76 -6.24
C ILE A 30 -12.29 -19.27 -7.16
N PRO A 31 -13.48 -18.86 -6.65
CA PRO A 31 -14.54 -18.34 -7.52
C PRO A 31 -14.13 -17.09 -8.31
N ILE A 32 -13.23 -16.27 -7.74
CA ILE A 32 -12.73 -15.06 -8.41
C ILE A 32 -11.76 -15.44 -9.54
N ILE A 33 -10.88 -16.42 -9.32
CA ILE A 33 -9.96 -16.91 -10.36
C ILE A 33 -10.74 -17.59 -11.49
N ASP A 34 -11.71 -18.44 -11.16
CA ASP A 34 -12.58 -19.09 -12.15
C ASP A 34 -13.34 -18.05 -12.97
N MET A 35 -13.85 -16.99 -12.32
CA MET A 35 -14.49 -15.87 -13.00
C MET A 35 -13.55 -15.14 -13.97
N ILE A 36 -12.28 -14.92 -13.58
CA ILE A 36 -11.29 -14.34 -14.48
C ILE A 36 -11.04 -15.25 -15.68
N ALA A 37 -10.88 -16.56 -15.44
CA ALA A 37 -10.66 -17.54 -16.51
C ALA A 37 -11.83 -17.60 -17.49
N GLU A 38 -13.06 -17.68 -16.97
CA GLU A 38 -14.29 -17.64 -17.77
C GLU A 38 -14.40 -16.35 -18.58
N ASP A 39 -14.02 -15.20 -18.02
CA ASP A 39 -14.09 -13.91 -18.72
C ASP A 39 -13.11 -13.83 -19.90
N TRP A 40 -11.93 -14.44 -19.76
CA TRP A 40 -10.97 -14.58 -20.85
C TRP A 40 -11.46 -15.53 -21.95
N GLU A 41 -12.16 -16.61 -21.56
CA GLU A 41 -12.73 -17.57 -22.51
C GLU A 41 -13.94 -16.99 -23.26
N LYS A 42 -14.83 -16.30 -22.54
CA LYS A 42 -16.05 -15.66 -23.07
C LYS A 42 -15.79 -14.44 -23.96
N SER A 43 -14.56 -13.92 -23.98
CA SER A 43 -14.19 -12.82 -24.87
C SER A 43 -14.20 -13.30 -26.33
N GLU A 44 -15.34 -13.17 -27.01
CA GLU A 44 -15.54 -13.66 -28.38
C GLU A 44 -14.73 -12.84 -29.42
N ASN A 45 -14.56 -11.53 -29.18
CA ASN A 45 -13.99 -10.60 -30.15
C ASN A 45 -12.51 -10.29 -29.92
N ALA A 46 -11.74 -10.18 -31.01
CA ALA A 46 -10.33 -9.76 -30.96
C ALA A 46 -10.14 -8.38 -30.31
N GLU A 47 -11.10 -7.47 -30.51
CA GLU A 47 -11.10 -6.15 -29.88
C GLU A 47 -11.21 -6.23 -28.35
N GLU A 48 -12.08 -7.10 -27.83
CA GLU A 48 -12.28 -7.28 -26.38
C GLU A 48 -11.04 -7.91 -25.72
N LYS A 49 -10.43 -8.90 -26.39
CA LYS A 49 -9.13 -9.46 -25.96
C LYS A 49 -8.04 -8.39 -25.94
N ASN A 50 -7.99 -7.54 -26.97
CA ASN A 50 -7.02 -6.45 -27.04
C ASN A 50 -7.20 -5.42 -25.90
N ILE A 51 -8.44 -5.12 -25.51
CA ILE A 51 -8.73 -4.27 -24.35
C ILE A 51 -8.17 -4.90 -23.06
N MET A 52 -8.42 -6.19 -22.84
CA MET A 52 -7.90 -6.90 -21.66
C MET A 52 -6.37 -6.96 -21.65
N ILE A 53 -5.73 -7.27 -22.78
CA ILE A 53 -4.27 -7.28 -22.94
C ILE A 53 -3.67 -5.90 -22.65
N ARG A 54 -4.27 -4.83 -23.19
CA ARG A 54 -3.83 -3.45 -22.94
C ARG A 54 -3.90 -3.08 -21.46
N ARG A 55 -4.90 -3.57 -20.74
CA ARG A 55 -5.01 -3.37 -19.28
C ARG A 55 -3.92 -4.10 -18.52
N VAL A 56 -3.61 -5.34 -18.88
CA VAL A 56 -2.46 -6.07 -18.31
C VAL A 56 -1.15 -5.33 -18.59
N GLN A 57 -0.94 -4.81 -19.80
CA GLN A 57 0.24 -4.03 -20.15
C GLN A 57 0.36 -2.72 -19.36
N THR A 58 -0.77 -2.08 -19.05
CA THR A 58 -0.81 -0.86 -18.21
C THR A 58 -0.53 -1.18 -16.74
N ALA A 59 -1.01 -2.33 -16.25
CA ALA A 59 -0.80 -2.79 -14.87
C ALA A 59 0.67 -3.15 -14.58
N ARG A 60 1.34 -3.82 -15.53
CA ARG A 60 2.72 -4.32 -15.39
C ARG A 60 3.72 -3.28 -14.86
N PRO A 61 3.88 -2.08 -15.45
CA PRO A 61 4.86 -1.12 -14.97
C PRO A 61 4.55 -0.63 -13.55
N ILE A 62 3.26 -0.51 -13.18
CA ILE A 62 2.86 -0.08 -11.83
C ILE A 62 3.21 -1.15 -10.80
N ILE A 63 2.95 -2.42 -11.13
CA ILE A 63 3.30 -3.57 -10.30
C ILE A 63 4.82 -3.70 -10.16
N ILE A 64 5.57 -3.57 -11.25
CA ILE A 64 7.05 -3.60 -11.24
C ILE A 64 7.61 -2.47 -10.37
N PHE A 65 7.05 -1.26 -10.48
CA PHE A 65 7.46 -0.13 -9.66
C PHE A 65 7.21 -0.38 -8.16
N ALA A 66 6.05 -0.93 -7.80
CA ALA A 66 5.75 -1.34 -6.42
C ALA A 66 6.76 -2.40 -5.89
N TYR A 67 7.12 -3.36 -6.75
CA TYR A 67 8.12 -4.38 -6.44
C TYR A 67 9.50 -3.77 -6.20
N ILE A 68 9.94 -2.85 -7.07
CA ILE A 68 11.23 -2.15 -6.92
C ILE A 68 11.28 -1.37 -5.60
N ILE A 69 10.23 -0.62 -5.27
CA ILE A 69 10.16 0.13 -4.00
C ILE A 69 10.33 -0.81 -2.81
N THR A 70 9.60 -1.93 -2.80
CA THR A 70 9.65 -2.90 -1.71
C THR A 70 11.01 -3.59 -1.62
N ALA A 71 11.57 -4.00 -2.77
CA ALA A 71 12.89 -4.64 -2.86
C ALA A 71 14.00 -3.72 -2.34
N VAL A 72 13.98 -2.44 -2.70
CA VAL A 72 14.93 -1.44 -2.19
C VAL A 72 14.84 -1.32 -0.67
N GLY A 73 13.61 -1.29 -0.11
CA GLY A 73 13.41 -1.31 1.34
C GLY A 73 14.01 -2.55 2.02
N CYS A 74 13.82 -3.73 1.42
CA CYS A 74 14.39 -4.98 1.92
C CYS A 74 15.91 -5.01 1.87
N LEU A 75 16.50 -4.48 0.79
CA LEU A 75 17.94 -4.35 0.65
C LEU A 75 18.52 -3.46 1.75
N PHE A 76 17.84 -2.36 2.11
CA PHE A 76 18.29 -1.53 3.23
C PHE A 76 18.28 -2.28 4.57
N ILE A 77 17.23 -3.04 4.86
CA ILE A 77 17.12 -3.83 6.10
C ILE A 77 18.23 -4.89 6.19
N ILE A 78 18.59 -5.52 5.06
CA ILE A 78 19.60 -6.57 5.03
C ILE A 78 21.02 -5.96 5.03
N VAL A 79 21.33 -5.04 4.12
CA VAL A 79 22.72 -4.61 3.88
C VAL A 79 23.26 -3.69 4.98
N PHE A 80 22.45 -2.78 5.52
CA PHE A 80 22.94 -1.76 6.45
C PHE A 80 23.51 -2.32 7.78
N PRO A 81 22.89 -3.32 8.42
CA PRO A 81 23.49 -3.99 9.58
C PRO A 81 24.89 -4.57 9.29
N ARG A 82 25.12 -5.15 8.10
CA ARG A 82 26.43 -5.71 7.71
C ARG A 82 27.52 -4.66 7.60
N LEU A 83 27.13 -3.45 7.22
CA LEU A 83 28.02 -2.31 7.10
C LEU A 83 28.25 -1.59 8.44
N GLY A 84 27.78 -2.16 9.56
CA GLY A 84 27.95 -1.54 10.89
C GLY A 84 26.98 -0.38 11.15
N MET A 85 25.95 -0.23 10.31
CA MET A 85 25.04 0.91 10.38
C MET A 85 23.72 0.52 11.05
N SER A 86 23.32 1.32 12.02
CA SER A 86 22.14 1.06 12.84
C SER A 86 21.34 2.33 13.10
N ILE A 87 20.01 2.18 13.11
CA ILE A 87 19.02 3.19 13.55
C ILE A 87 18.65 2.99 15.04
N ARG A 88 19.33 2.07 15.73
CA ARG A 88 19.06 1.77 17.13
C ARG A 88 19.46 2.95 18.02
N VAL A 89 18.65 3.18 19.04
CA VAL A 89 19.06 3.92 20.24
C VAL A 89 19.69 2.91 21.18
N ILE A 90 21.00 3.00 21.37
CA ILE A 90 21.76 2.15 22.29
C ILE A 90 21.46 2.66 23.69
N SER A 91 20.51 2.03 24.39
CA SER A 91 20.05 2.50 25.70
C SER A 91 20.51 1.65 26.89
N ASN A 92 21.08 0.45 26.71
CA ASN A 92 21.54 -0.32 27.88
C ASN A 92 22.60 -1.42 27.63
N ILE A 93 23.26 -1.77 28.74
CA ILE A 93 24.49 -2.55 29.03
C ILE A 93 24.59 -3.96 28.41
N THR A 94 23.55 -4.47 27.76
CA THR A 94 23.48 -5.84 27.16
C THR A 94 23.51 -5.86 25.63
N ASP A 95 23.97 -4.78 24.97
CA ASP A 95 24.11 -4.78 23.50
C ASP A 95 25.23 -5.74 23.05
N PRO A 96 24.94 -6.74 22.21
CA PRO A 96 25.94 -7.71 21.75
C PRO A 96 27.03 -7.11 20.84
N GLY A 97 26.94 -5.82 20.49
CA GLY A 97 27.88 -5.09 19.62
C GLY A 97 27.82 -5.47 18.13
N ARG A 98 27.33 -6.66 17.77
CA ARG A 98 27.11 -7.08 16.38
C ARG A 98 25.69 -6.83 15.90
N LEU A 99 25.56 -6.28 14.68
CA LEU A 99 24.28 -5.89 14.11
C LEU A 99 23.65 -7.00 13.25
N LEU A 100 22.46 -7.46 13.65
CA LEU A 100 21.57 -8.28 12.82
C LEU A 100 20.47 -7.45 12.11
N PRO A 101 19.93 -7.89 10.95
CA PRO A 101 18.79 -7.28 10.25
C PRO A 101 17.58 -7.04 11.14
N LEU A 102 17.22 -8.05 11.92
CA LEU A 102 16.24 -7.97 12.99
C LEU A 102 16.97 -8.29 14.30
N GLN A 103 16.62 -7.62 15.40
CA GLN A 103 17.26 -7.87 16.69
C GLN A 103 16.25 -8.37 17.73
N PRO A 104 15.72 -9.59 17.56
CA PRO A 104 14.96 -10.25 18.61
C PRO A 104 15.90 -10.73 19.71
N HIS A 105 15.33 -11.04 20.88
CA HIS A 105 16.06 -11.73 21.93
C HIS A 105 16.25 -13.22 21.55
N TYR A 106 17.47 -13.71 21.67
CA TYR A 106 17.81 -15.11 21.43
C TYR A 106 18.16 -15.82 22.75
N ILE A 107 17.71 -17.07 22.89
CA ILE A 107 17.98 -17.91 24.08
C ILE A 107 19.47 -18.32 24.14
N PHE A 108 20.17 -18.25 23.01
CA PHE A 108 21.59 -18.54 22.88
C PHE A 108 22.37 -17.26 22.56
N ASP A 109 23.65 -17.22 22.96
CA ASP A 109 24.53 -16.10 22.67
C ASP A 109 24.98 -16.14 21.21
N VAL A 110 24.31 -15.33 20.39
CA VAL A 110 24.56 -15.21 18.94
C VAL A 110 25.91 -14.56 18.65
N THR A 111 26.48 -13.82 19.60
CA THR A 111 27.66 -12.96 19.35
C THR A 111 28.99 -13.57 19.69
N THR A 112 29.00 -14.54 20.60
CA THR A 112 30.23 -15.21 21.02
C THR A 112 30.80 -16.14 19.93
N GLN A 113 29.94 -16.77 19.10
CA GLN A 113 30.39 -17.71 18.06
C GLN A 113 30.13 -17.18 16.64
N ARG A 114 31.19 -17.04 15.83
CA ARG A 114 31.11 -16.56 14.44
C ARG A 114 30.18 -17.40 13.56
N LEU A 115 30.25 -18.73 13.68
CA LEU A 115 29.40 -19.63 12.89
C LEU A 115 27.91 -19.44 13.19
N LEU A 116 27.56 -19.33 14.48
CA LEU A 116 26.18 -19.17 14.93
C LEU A 116 25.60 -17.82 14.49
N TYR A 117 26.40 -16.76 14.52
CA TYR A 117 26.05 -15.45 13.97
C TYR A 117 25.71 -15.52 12.49
N GLU A 118 26.57 -16.12 11.67
CA GLU A 118 26.37 -16.22 10.22
C GLU A 118 25.13 -17.07 9.86
N LEU A 119 24.92 -18.19 10.56
CA LEU A 119 23.72 -19.01 10.38
C LEU A 119 22.45 -18.25 10.77
N THR A 120 22.48 -17.53 11.88
CA THR A 120 21.34 -16.70 12.33
C THR A 120 21.04 -15.61 11.31
N TYR A 121 22.08 -14.94 10.79
CA TYR A 121 21.92 -13.93 9.76
C TYR A 121 21.28 -14.49 8.48
N ILE A 122 21.76 -15.63 7.98
CA ILE A 122 21.19 -16.30 6.80
C ILE A 122 19.72 -16.67 7.05
N SER A 123 19.41 -17.21 8.24
CA SER A 123 18.04 -17.55 8.61
C SER A 123 17.11 -16.32 8.62
N GLN A 124 17.60 -15.16 9.09
CA GLN A 124 16.83 -13.91 9.07
C GLN A 124 16.61 -13.40 7.64
N VAL A 125 17.61 -13.51 6.76
CA VAL A 125 17.45 -13.12 5.35
C VAL A 125 16.38 -13.97 4.67
N ILE A 126 16.39 -15.29 4.90
CA ILE A 126 15.35 -16.20 4.39
C ILE A 126 13.98 -15.81 4.95
N TYR A 127 13.89 -15.57 6.26
CA TYR A 127 12.64 -15.18 6.91
C TYR A 127 12.08 -13.86 6.36
N ILE A 128 12.92 -12.82 6.24
CA ILE A 128 12.55 -11.52 5.65
C ILE A 128 12.07 -11.72 4.21
N GLY A 129 12.80 -12.50 3.42
CA GLY A 129 12.42 -12.80 2.03
C GLY A 129 11.06 -13.47 1.93
N LEU A 130 10.80 -14.50 2.73
CA LEU A 130 9.51 -15.18 2.76
C LEU A 130 8.37 -14.24 3.18
N GLY A 131 8.57 -13.44 4.24
CA GLY A 131 7.58 -12.47 4.70
C GLY A 131 7.24 -11.43 3.63
N VAL A 132 8.25 -10.93 2.92
CA VAL A 132 8.08 -9.95 1.84
C VAL A 132 7.34 -10.56 0.65
N VAL A 133 7.67 -11.78 0.23
CA VAL A 133 6.94 -12.48 -0.85
C VAL A 133 5.47 -12.69 -0.47
N SER A 134 5.18 -13.09 0.76
CA SER A 134 3.80 -13.24 1.24
C SER A 134 3.04 -11.91 1.23
N TYR A 135 3.66 -10.83 1.69
CA TYR A 135 3.09 -9.48 1.68
C TYR A 135 2.80 -9.00 0.25
N ILE A 136 3.81 -9.07 -0.63
CA ILE A 136 3.71 -8.66 -2.03
C ILE A 136 2.62 -9.44 -2.77
N GLY A 137 2.44 -10.72 -2.46
CA GLY A 137 1.42 -11.57 -3.07
C GLY A 137 -0.01 -11.04 -2.84
N ILE A 138 -0.31 -10.54 -1.64
CA ILE A 138 -1.64 -9.99 -1.30
C ILE A 138 -1.92 -8.72 -2.12
N ASP A 139 -0.91 -7.87 -2.26
CA ASP A 139 -0.99 -6.61 -3.01
C ASP A 139 -1.14 -6.84 -4.51
N HIS A 140 -0.36 -7.79 -5.04
CA HIS A 140 -0.42 -8.19 -6.44
C HIS A 140 -1.79 -8.78 -6.80
N PHE A 141 -2.36 -9.58 -5.90
CA PHE A 141 -3.69 -10.13 -6.10
C PHE A 141 -4.74 -9.01 -6.16
N LEU A 142 -4.73 -8.06 -5.22
CA LEU A 142 -5.65 -6.90 -5.26
C LEU A 142 -5.51 -6.10 -6.56
N ALA A 143 -4.28 -5.80 -6.97
CA ALA A 143 -4.01 -5.07 -8.20
C ALA A 143 -4.55 -5.83 -9.43
N LEU A 144 -4.30 -7.15 -9.52
CA LEU A 144 -4.80 -7.99 -10.60
C LEU A 144 -6.33 -7.91 -10.71
N LEU A 145 -7.04 -7.99 -9.58
CA LEU A 145 -8.51 -7.90 -9.56
C LEU A 145 -9.01 -6.53 -10.04
N ILE A 146 -8.42 -5.44 -9.54
CA ILE A 146 -8.79 -4.08 -9.93
C ILE A 146 -8.57 -3.89 -11.44
N PHE A 147 -7.43 -4.32 -11.97
CA PHE A 147 -7.14 -4.18 -13.41
C PHE A 147 -8.00 -5.09 -14.29
N HIS A 148 -8.32 -6.31 -13.85
CA HIS A 148 -9.25 -7.20 -14.56
C HIS A 148 -10.65 -6.58 -14.64
N ILE A 149 -11.19 -6.15 -13.51
CA ILE A 149 -12.51 -5.49 -13.43
C ILE A 149 -12.51 -4.23 -14.30
N SER A 150 -11.44 -3.44 -14.25
CA SER A 150 -11.29 -2.26 -15.09
C SER A 150 -11.32 -2.59 -16.58
N GLY A 151 -10.69 -3.70 -17.01
CA GLY A 151 -10.79 -4.18 -18.38
C GLY A 151 -12.20 -4.62 -18.76
N GLN A 152 -12.91 -5.31 -17.85
CA GLN A 152 -14.31 -5.68 -18.07
C GLN A 152 -15.23 -4.46 -18.16
N LEU A 153 -14.98 -3.42 -17.34
CA LEU A 153 -15.69 -2.15 -17.41
C LEU A 153 -15.41 -1.42 -18.72
N ASP A 154 -14.18 -1.43 -19.24
CA ASP A 154 -13.88 -0.87 -20.56
C ASP A 154 -14.62 -1.58 -21.69
N ILE A 155 -14.74 -2.91 -21.64
CA ILE A 155 -15.51 -3.66 -22.65
C ILE A 155 -16.97 -3.20 -22.63
N ILE A 156 -17.57 -3.09 -21.44
CA ILE A 156 -18.93 -2.57 -21.29
C ILE A 156 -19.01 -1.13 -21.82
N LYS A 157 -18.06 -0.27 -21.46
CA LYS A 157 -17.97 1.12 -21.91
C LYS A 157 -17.92 1.21 -23.43
N ASN A 158 -17.09 0.39 -24.08
CA ASN A 158 -16.94 0.35 -25.53
C ASN A 158 -18.25 -0.08 -26.22
N ARG A 159 -18.91 -1.13 -25.68
CA ARG A 159 -20.22 -1.58 -26.16
C ARG A 159 -21.30 -0.52 -25.99
N LEU A 160 -21.28 0.26 -24.91
CA LEU A 160 -22.21 1.37 -24.69
C LEU A 160 -21.97 2.56 -25.63
N ILE A 161 -20.72 2.90 -25.93
CA ILE A 161 -20.38 3.98 -26.88
C ILE A 161 -20.81 3.61 -28.30
N HIS A 162 -20.74 2.34 -28.67
CA HIS A 162 -21.10 1.84 -30.00
C HIS A 162 -22.45 1.13 -30.04
N LEU A 163 -23.33 1.44 -29.08
CA LEU A 163 -24.61 0.73 -28.90
C LEU A 163 -25.51 0.77 -30.14
N ASN A 164 -25.50 1.90 -30.86
CA ASN A 164 -26.28 2.12 -32.08
C ASN A 164 -25.82 1.28 -33.29
N LYS A 165 -24.59 0.74 -33.28
CA LYS A 165 -24.06 -0.10 -34.36
C LYS A 165 -24.57 -1.55 -34.30
N TYR A 166 -25.14 -1.98 -33.16
CA TYR A 166 -25.63 -3.33 -33.00
C TYR A 166 -27.04 -3.50 -33.58
N ILE A 167 -27.24 -4.55 -34.40
CA ILE A 167 -28.53 -4.92 -35.00
C ILE A 167 -29.64 -5.02 -33.93
N ASN A 168 -29.30 -5.53 -32.74
CA ASN A 168 -30.20 -5.59 -31.60
C ASN A 168 -29.58 -4.85 -30.39
N SER A 169 -29.58 -3.52 -30.48
CA SER A 169 -29.07 -2.59 -29.46
C SER A 169 -29.65 -2.86 -28.08
N ARG A 170 -30.96 -3.15 -27.97
CA ARG A 170 -31.62 -3.45 -26.70
C ARG A 170 -31.11 -4.75 -26.06
N ASN A 171 -30.94 -5.82 -26.85
CA ASN A 171 -30.37 -7.07 -26.31
C ASN A 171 -28.92 -6.88 -25.88
N MET A 172 -28.13 -6.11 -26.64
CA MET A 172 -26.76 -5.77 -26.26
C MET A 172 -26.70 -4.97 -24.96
N LEU A 173 -27.57 -3.96 -24.81
CA LEU A 173 -27.70 -3.18 -23.58
C LEU A 173 -28.04 -4.07 -22.38
N ARG A 174 -28.98 -5.01 -22.52
CA ARG A 174 -29.32 -5.97 -21.47
C ARG A 174 -28.14 -6.87 -21.09
N LYS A 175 -27.32 -7.28 -22.05
CA LYS A 175 -26.06 -8.00 -21.78
C LYS A 175 -25.10 -7.11 -20.97
N CYS A 176 -24.93 -5.85 -21.36
CA CYS A 176 -24.09 -4.88 -20.65
C CYS A 176 -24.57 -4.65 -19.20
N ILE A 177 -25.89 -4.51 -18.98
CA ILE A 177 -26.47 -4.35 -17.63
C ILE A 177 -26.20 -5.58 -16.77
N LYS A 178 -26.43 -6.80 -17.30
CA LYS A 178 -26.16 -8.05 -16.56
C LYS A 178 -24.69 -8.16 -16.19
N GLN A 179 -23.78 -7.86 -17.11
CA GLN A 179 -22.34 -7.87 -16.86
C GLN A 179 -21.95 -6.81 -15.82
N HIS A 180 -22.46 -5.59 -15.94
CA HIS A 180 -22.20 -4.51 -14.98
C HIS A 180 -22.67 -4.91 -13.57
N ILE A 181 -23.88 -5.45 -13.41
CA ILE A 181 -24.38 -5.95 -12.11
C ILE A 181 -23.47 -7.04 -11.54
N ARG A 182 -23.00 -7.97 -12.38
CA ARG A 182 -22.04 -9.01 -11.95
C ARG A 182 -20.74 -8.38 -11.44
N LEU A 183 -20.16 -7.43 -12.18
CA LEU A 183 -18.93 -6.73 -11.78
C LEU A 183 -19.11 -5.93 -10.48
N LEU A 184 -20.25 -5.27 -10.31
CA LEU A 184 -20.57 -4.55 -9.06
C LEU A 184 -20.61 -5.47 -7.85
N ARG A 185 -21.16 -6.69 -7.99
CA ARG A 185 -21.13 -7.70 -6.92
C ARG A 185 -19.71 -8.15 -6.62
N ILE A 186 -18.88 -8.33 -7.64
CA ILE A 186 -17.47 -8.70 -7.47
C ILE A 186 -16.71 -7.59 -6.74
N ILE A 187 -16.91 -6.32 -7.11
CA ILE A 187 -16.28 -5.19 -6.42
C ILE A 187 -16.69 -5.17 -4.94
N ALA A 188 -17.97 -5.43 -4.63
CA ALA A 188 -18.43 -5.52 -3.24
C ALA A 188 -17.76 -6.67 -2.47
N ILE A 189 -17.59 -7.84 -3.09
CA ILE A 189 -16.87 -8.98 -2.48
C ILE A 189 -15.41 -8.62 -2.21
N ILE A 190 -14.74 -7.97 -3.17
CA ILE A 190 -13.35 -7.53 -3.01
C ILE A 190 -13.23 -6.52 -1.89
N GLU A 191 -14.13 -5.54 -1.87
CA GLU A 191 -14.14 -4.50 -0.86
C GLU A 191 -14.36 -5.09 0.53
N ASP A 192 -15.33 -6.00 0.72
CA ASP A 192 -15.53 -6.70 1.99
C ASP A 192 -14.32 -7.55 2.40
N THR A 193 -13.71 -8.27 1.45
CA THR A 193 -12.55 -9.14 1.70
C THR A 193 -11.33 -8.33 2.14
N TYR A 194 -11.09 -7.20 1.49
CA TYR A 194 -9.92 -6.36 1.75
C TYR A 194 -10.17 -5.28 2.82
N ASN A 195 -11.41 -5.06 3.26
CA ASN A 195 -11.78 -3.98 4.17
C ASN A 195 -10.94 -3.94 5.46
N ILE A 196 -10.83 -5.08 6.14
CA ILE A 196 -10.05 -5.20 7.40
C ILE A 196 -8.55 -5.21 7.14
N THR A 197 -8.11 -5.83 6.04
CA THR A 197 -6.71 -5.86 5.63
C THR A 197 -6.19 -4.45 5.35
N LEU A 198 -6.96 -3.65 4.59
CA LEU A 198 -6.65 -2.26 4.28
C LEU A 198 -6.68 -1.38 5.53
N LEU A 199 -7.64 -1.58 6.44
CA LEU A 199 -7.65 -0.88 7.72
C LEU A 199 -6.39 -1.17 8.54
N SER A 200 -6.03 -2.45 8.66
CA SER A 200 -4.85 -2.89 9.40
C SER A 200 -3.57 -2.33 8.79
N LEU A 201 -3.51 -2.26 7.47
CA LEU A 201 -2.40 -1.66 6.73
C LEU A 201 -2.27 -0.15 6.97
N PHE A 202 -3.38 0.59 6.94
CA PHE A 202 -3.36 2.02 7.24
C PHE A 202 -2.94 2.30 8.69
N ALA A 203 -3.43 1.49 9.63
CA ALA A 203 -2.99 1.56 11.02
C ALA A 203 -1.49 1.26 11.17
N TYR A 204 -0.99 0.24 10.46
CA TYR A 204 0.44 -0.07 10.41
C TYR A 204 1.26 1.11 9.88
N PHE A 205 0.85 1.73 8.77
CA PHE A 205 1.55 2.89 8.22
C PHE A 205 1.54 4.08 9.18
N ALA A 206 0.43 4.36 9.85
CA ALA A 206 0.34 5.44 10.83
C ALA A 206 1.27 5.21 12.04
N ILE A 207 1.27 3.99 12.61
CA ILE A 207 2.14 3.63 13.73
C ILE A 207 3.60 3.66 13.31
N TYR A 208 3.93 3.04 12.17
CA TYR A 208 5.31 3.00 11.66
C TYR A 208 5.85 4.40 11.42
N PHE A 209 5.02 5.29 10.85
CA PHE A 209 5.39 6.68 10.69
C PHE A 209 5.62 7.39 12.02
N ALA A 210 4.72 7.24 12.99
CA ALA A 210 4.86 7.88 14.30
C ALA A 210 6.17 7.45 14.99
N LEU A 211 6.51 6.16 14.92
CA LEU A 211 7.76 5.61 15.44
C LEU A 211 8.98 6.15 14.69
N LEU A 212 8.92 6.24 13.35
CA LEU A 212 9.98 6.85 12.55
C LEU A 212 10.18 8.33 12.90
N GLY A 213 9.10 9.10 13.02
CA GLY A 213 9.13 10.50 13.40
C GLY A 213 9.75 10.71 14.79
N PHE A 214 9.33 9.92 15.78
CA PHE A 214 9.92 9.92 17.11
C PHE A 214 11.42 9.62 17.10
N ARG A 215 11.86 8.67 16.25
CA ARG A 215 13.28 8.35 16.07
C ARG A 215 14.06 9.50 15.46
N ILE A 216 13.52 10.17 14.45
CA ILE A 216 14.15 11.34 13.85
C ILE A 216 14.33 12.44 14.90
N ILE A 217 13.29 12.77 15.67
CA ILE A 217 13.34 13.82 16.70
C ILE A 217 14.36 13.49 17.79
N THR A 218 14.35 12.26 18.31
CA THR A 218 15.31 11.83 19.35
C THR A 218 16.74 11.95 18.85
N LEU A 219 17.00 11.59 17.60
CA LEU A 219 18.33 11.63 17.00
C LEU A 219 18.86 13.06 16.86
N PHE A 220 17.98 14.04 16.58
CA PHE A 220 18.35 15.46 16.59
C PHE A 220 18.63 15.98 18.00
N ASN A 221 17.86 15.54 19.01
CA ASN A 221 18.03 15.98 20.40
C ASN A 221 19.33 15.45 21.04
N GLU A 222 19.80 14.27 20.64
CA GLU A 222 21.06 13.68 21.14
C GLU A 222 22.31 14.43 20.65
N GLY A 223 22.18 15.42 19.75
CA GLY A 223 23.32 16.17 19.20
C GLY A 223 24.31 15.32 18.40
N ASN A 224 23.93 14.08 18.07
CA ASN A 224 24.72 13.20 17.22
C ASN A 224 24.66 13.71 15.77
N ASP A 225 25.84 13.93 15.17
CA ASP A 225 25.92 14.23 13.74
C ASP A 225 25.20 13.14 12.95
N LEU A 226 24.22 13.56 12.14
CA LEU A 226 23.39 12.67 11.38
C LEU A 226 24.22 12.12 10.21
N SER A 227 24.77 10.91 10.39
CA SER A 227 25.59 10.28 9.36
C SER A 227 24.81 10.19 8.04
N LEU A 228 25.49 10.44 6.92
CA LEU A 228 24.89 10.44 5.58
C LEU A 228 24.03 9.20 5.33
N THR A 229 24.46 8.04 5.83
CA THR A 229 23.70 6.80 5.64
C THR A 229 22.42 6.72 6.46
N ARG A 230 22.40 7.26 7.68
CA ARG A 230 21.17 7.34 8.48
C ARG A 230 20.16 8.27 7.81
N PHE A 231 20.63 9.38 7.22
CA PHE A 231 19.79 10.26 6.42
C PHE A 231 19.16 9.51 5.24
N ILE A 232 19.98 8.81 4.44
CA ILE A 232 19.53 8.02 3.29
C ILE A 232 18.51 6.97 3.73
N PHE A 233 18.73 6.30 4.87
CA PHE A 233 17.78 5.34 5.41
C PHE A 233 16.42 5.97 5.70
N PHE A 234 16.38 7.09 6.44
CA PHE A 234 15.12 7.74 6.79
C PHE A 234 14.38 8.24 5.55
N VAL A 235 15.10 8.85 4.60
CA VAL A 235 14.52 9.29 3.32
C VAL A 235 13.95 8.10 2.56
N ALA A 236 14.70 6.99 2.47
CA ALA A 236 14.24 5.78 1.81
C ALA A 236 13.01 5.16 2.49
N ALA A 237 13.01 5.06 3.83
CA ALA A 237 11.90 4.51 4.60
C ALA A 237 10.62 5.35 4.45
N ILE A 238 10.75 6.68 4.53
CA ILE A 238 9.66 7.63 4.30
C ILE A 238 9.14 7.51 2.86
N THR A 239 10.04 7.48 1.87
CA THR A 239 9.67 7.36 0.46
C THR A 239 8.97 6.04 0.16
N ASN A 240 9.45 4.93 0.73
CA ASN A 240 8.82 3.63 0.60
C ASN A 240 7.42 3.62 1.21
N LEU A 241 7.26 4.17 2.41
CA LEU A 241 5.98 4.25 3.10
C LEU A 241 4.95 5.05 2.31
N PHE A 242 5.30 6.28 1.90
CA PHE A 242 4.40 7.14 1.14
C PHE A 242 4.16 6.60 -0.26
N GLY A 243 5.17 6.03 -0.91
CA GLY A 243 5.04 5.41 -2.23
C GLY A 243 4.01 4.29 -2.21
N THR A 244 4.13 3.38 -1.24
CA THR A 244 3.20 2.26 -1.08
C THR A 244 1.78 2.73 -0.76
N LEU A 245 1.61 3.65 0.21
CA LEU A 245 0.28 4.22 0.53
C LEU A 245 -0.36 4.93 -0.68
N CYS A 246 0.44 5.69 -1.43
CA CYS A 246 0.01 6.38 -2.64
C CYS A 246 -0.50 5.40 -3.69
N LEU A 247 0.20 4.28 -3.90
CA LEU A 247 -0.20 3.25 -4.85
C LEU A 247 -1.59 2.67 -4.51
N TYR A 248 -1.90 2.36 -3.25
CA TYR A 248 -3.25 1.90 -2.88
C TYR A 248 -4.33 2.94 -3.15
N CYS A 249 -4.06 4.21 -2.84
CA CYS A 249 -5.01 5.29 -3.06
C CYS A 249 -5.24 5.55 -4.57
N ILE A 250 -4.18 5.47 -5.38
CA ILE A 250 -4.27 5.53 -6.84
C ILE A 250 -5.08 4.36 -7.38
N MET A 251 -4.87 3.13 -6.88
CA MET A 251 -5.64 1.95 -7.31
C MET A 251 -7.13 2.10 -6.99
N GLY A 252 -7.46 2.61 -5.80
CA GLY A 252 -8.84 2.90 -5.40
C GLY A 252 -9.49 3.98 -6.28
N GLU A 253 -8.80 5.10 -6.49
CA GLU A 253 -9.24 6.19 -7.37
C GLU A 253 -9.44 5.71 -8.82
N PHE A 254 -8.52 4.88 -9.31
CA PHE A 254 -8.61 4.30 -10.63
C PHE A 254 -9.87 3.46 -10.80
N LEU A 255 -10.21 2.61 -9.83
CA LEU A 255 -11.44 1.81 -9.86
C LEU A 255 -12.70 2.70 -9.86
N VAL A 256 -12.72 3.75 -9.03
CA VAL A 256 -13.81 4.75 -9.00
C VAL A 256 -13.99 5.40 -10.37
N ALA A 257 -12.89 5.83 -10.99
CA ALA A 257 -12.90 6.45 -12.31
C ALA A 257 -13.44 5.51 -13.40
N GLN A 258 -13.09 4.22 -13.37
CA GLN A 258 -13.63 3.24 -14.32
C GLN A 258 -15.13 3.05 -14.16
N CYS A 259 -15.63 2.95 -12.92
CA CYS A 259 -17.05 2.83 -12.65
C CYS A 259 -17.83 4.07 -13.14
N ASN A 260 -17.31 5.27 -12.88
CA ASN A 260 -17.89 6.52 -13.38
C ASN A 260 -17.85 6.59 -14.92
N GLY A 261 -16.86 5.98 -15.56
CA GLY A 261 -16.76 5.88 -17.02
C GLY A 261 -17.97 5.18 -17.67
N ILE A 262 -18.58 4.22 -16.99
CA ILE A 262 -19.82 3.56 -17.44
C ILE A 262 -20.99 4.54 -17.44
N TYR A 263 -21.12 5.33 -16.37
CA TYR A 263 -22.17 6.35 -16.25
C TYR A 263 -22.08 7.35 -17.41
N TYR A 264 -20.89 7.89 -17.68
CA TYR A 264 -20.69 8.82 -18.79
C TYR A 264 -20.95 8.18 -20.15
N ALA A 265 -20.53 6.93 -20.37
CA ALA A 265 -20.82 6.23 -21.63
C ALA A 265 -22.32 5.99 -21.83
N ALA A 266 -23.06 5.64 -20.77
CA ALA A 266 -24.52 5.52 -20.84
C ALA A 266 -25.19 6.87 -21.10
N TYR A 267 -24.70 7.95 -20.49
CA TYR A 267 -25.24 9.30 -20.64
C TYR A 267 -25.05 9.86 -22.06
N SER A 268 -23.89 9.60 -22.67
CA SER A 268 -23.55 10.07 -24.03
C SER A 268 -24.29 9.36 -25.17
N ASN A 269 -25.17 8.40 -24.87
CA ASN A 269 -26.03 7.80 -25.89
C ASN A 269 -27.14 8.78 -26.32
N GLU A 270 -27.63 8.67 -27.56
CA GLU A 270 -28.72 9.51 -28.09
C GLU A 270 -30.10 9.05 -27.54
N TRP A 271 -30.26 9.05 -26.22
CA TRP A 271 -31.45 8.55 -25.52
C TRP A 271 -32.73 9.31 -25.90
N TYR A 272 -32.62 10.56 -26.34
CA TYR A 272 -33.75 11.37 -26.82
C TYR A 272 -34.30 10.91 -28.19
N SER A 273 -33.51 10.17 -28.96
CA SER A 273 -33.90 9.62 -30.28
C SER A 273 -34.14 8.11 -30.24
N ALA A 274 -33.97 7.47 -29.09
CA ALA A 274 -34.03 6.02 -28.94
C ALA A 274 -35.45 5.51 -28.63
N ASP A 275 -35.69 4.21 -28.91
CA ASP A 275 -36.93 3.52 -28.51
C ASP A 275 -37.16 3.65 -26.99
N PRO A 276 -38.37 4.04 -26.52
CA PRO A 276 -38.68 4.18 -25.09
C PRO A 276 -38.26 2.98 -24.22
N LYS A 277 -38.34 1.76 -24.77
CA LYS A 277 -37.91 0.55 -24.04
C LYS A 277 -36.39 0.49 -23.83
N LEU A 278 -35.60 1.02 -24.76
CA LEU A 278 -34.15 1.12 -24.64
C LEU A 278 -33.77 2.23 -23.66
N VAL A 279 -34.50 3.35 -23.68
CA VAL A 279 -34.33 4.46 -22.73
C VAL A 279 -34.57 4.00 -21.29
N GLN A 280 -35.61 3.20 -21.06
CA GLN A 280 -35.90 2.62 -19.75
C GLN A 280 -34.74 1.72 -19.25
N ASP A 281 -34.18 0.89 -20.13
CA ASP A 281 -33.05 0.03 -19.81
C ASP A 281 -31.77 0.88 -19.51
N LEU A 282 -31.52 1.98 -20.25
CA LEU A 282 -30.40 2.92 -20.00
C LEU A 282 -30.54 3.66 -18.66
N LEU A 283 -31.75 4.07 -18.31
CA LEU A 283 -32.06 4.78 -17.07
C LEU A 283 -31.59 4.01 -15.83
N ILE A 284 -31.66 2.67 -15.86
CA ILE A 284 -31.16 1.82 -14.77
C ILE A 284 -29.65 2.02 -14.56
N LEU A 285 -28.87 2.11 -15.65
CA LEU A 285 -27.43 2.36 -15.56
C LEU A 285 -27.13 3.76 -15.04
N LEU A 286 -27.89 4.77 -15.49
CA LEU A 286 -27.73 6.15 -15.04
C LEU A 286 -28.03 6.31 -13.55
N ILE A 287 -29.18 5.79 -13.09
CA ILE A 287 -29.56 5.81 -11.67
C ILE A 287 -28.51 5.08 -10.84
N ARG A 288 -28.03 3.91 -11.28
CA ARG A 288 -26.99 3.19 -10.55
C ARG A 288 -25.66 3.95 -10.54
N GLY A 289 -25.29 4.60 -11.64
CA GLY A 289 -24.04 5.34 -11.79
C GLY A 289 -23.96 6.59 -10.91
N THR A 290 -25.10 7.13 -10.44
CA THR A 290 -25.11 8.23 -9.46
C THR A 290 -24.53 7.85 -8.09
N LYS A 291 -24.49 6.54 -7.76
CA LYS A 291 -23.91 6.05 -6.51
C LYS A 291 -22.46 5.63 -6.74
N PRO A 292 -21.47 6.41 -6.25
CA PRO A 292 -20.07 6.08 -6.41
C PRO A 292 -19.72 4.79 -5.66
N ILE A 293 -18.67 4.12 -6.12
CA ILE A 293 -18.20 2.85 -5.57
C ILE A 293 -16.77 3.05 -5.10
N TYR A 294 -16.54 2.84 -3.82
CA TYR A 294 -15.22 3.01 -3.21
C TYR A 294 -14.74 1.70 -2.64
N LEU A 295 -13.44 1.43 -2.80
CA LEU A 295 -12.75 0.55 -1.87
C LEU A 295 -12.57 1.31 -0.56
N THR A 296 -12.86 0.70 0.58
CA THR A 296 -12.73 1.38 1.88
C THR A 296 -11.80 0.64 2.83
N ALA A 297 -11.16 1.41 3.70
CA ALA A 297 -10.45 0.90 4.87
C ALA A 297 -11.37 1.00 6.07
N GLY A 298 -11.77 -0.15 6.61
CA GLY A 298 -12.63 -0.28 7.79
C GLY A 298 -14.04 0.28 7.64
N LYS A 299 -14.59 0.40 6.43
CA LYS A 299 -15.84 1.14 6.12
C LYS A 299 -15.83 2.62 6.51
N MET A 300 -14.68 3.17 6.91
CA MET A 300 -14.54 4.54 7.38
C MET A 300 -13.90 5.44 6.33
N PHE A 301 -12.83 4.96 5.71
CA PHE A 301 -12.00 5.79 4.83
C PHE A 301 -12.02 5.24 3.39
N PRO A 302 -12.55 5.99 2.40
CA PRO A 302 -12.45 5.56 1.01
C PRO A 302 -10.99 5.68 0.55
N LEU A 303 -10.50 4.69 -0.20
CA LEU A 303 -9.19 4.71 -0.81
C LEU A 303 -9.24 5.65 -2.03
N THR A 304 -8.90 6.91 -1.80
CA THR A 304 -8.88 7.97 -2.82
C THR A 304 -7.60 8.77 -2.69
N VAL A 305 -7.23 9.47 -3.77
CA VAL A 305 -6.07 10.39 -3.73
C VAL A 305 -6.29 11.49 -2.68
N THR A 306 -7.53 11.90 -2.44
CA THR A 306 -7.89 12.84 -1.36
C THR A 306 -7.53 12.29 0.02
N THR A 307 -7.86 11.03 0.30
CA THR A 307 -7.50 10.38 1.56
C THR A 307 -5.99 10.32 1.74
N PHE A 308 -5.22 10.05 0.67
CA PHE A 308 -3.77 10.09 0.70
C PHE A 308 -3.24 11.47 1.12
N PHE A 309 -3.73 12.55 0.53
CA PHE A 309 -3.30 13.90 0.89
C PHE A 309 -3.68 14.28 2.33
N ASN A 310 -4.87 13.90 2.78
CA ASN A 310 -5.32 14.15 4.16
C ASN A 310 -4.45 13.41 5.17
N VAL A 311 -4.14 12.13 4.91
CA VAL A 311 -3.25 11.33 5.75
C VAL A 311 -1.85 11.94 5.75
N ARG A 312 -1.30 12.28 4.57
CA ARG A 312 -0.01 12.95 4.43
C ARG A 312 0.06 14.25 5.25
N LEU A 313 -0.98 15.08 5.19
CA LEU A 313 -1.04 16.34 5.91
C LEU A 313 -1.07 16.11 7.43
N LEU A 314 -1.96 15.25 7.91
CA LEU A 314 -2.08 14.91 9.33
C LEU A 314 -0.75 14.37 9.91
N ILE A 315 -0.02 13.64 9.10
CA ILE A 315 1.16 12.89 9.50
C ILE A 315 2.46 13.71 9.38
N LEU A 316 2.66 14.49 8.29
CA LEU A 316 3.88 15.27 8.09
C LEU A 316 3.86 16.65 8.77
N PHE A 317 2.68 17.24 8.95
CA PHE A 317 2.57 18.60 9.50
C PHE A 317 3.23 18.75 10.89
N PRO A 318 3.02 17.82 11.85
CA PRO A 318 3.67 17.90 13.17
C PRO A 318 5.19 17.79 13.10
N LEU A 319 5.71 16.95 12.18
CA LEU A 319 7.15 16.82 11.98
C LEU A 319 7.74 18.05 11.30
N SER A 320 7.06 18.65 10.32
CA SER A 320 7.55 19.86 9.67
C SER A 320 7.63 21.03 10.63
N GLU A 321 6.65 21.20 11.52
CA GLU A 321 6.71 22.26 12.53
C GLU A 321 7.82 22.01 13.54
N HIS A 322 7.96 20.78 14.06
CA HIS A 322 9.04 20.46 14.99
C HIS A 322 10.43 20.56 14.37
N LEU A 323 10.61 20.11 13.12
CA LEU A 323 11.90 20.21 12.41
C LEU A 323 12.23 21.67 12.11
N TYR A 324 11.23 22.46 11.69
CA TYR A 324 11.39 23.89 11.48
C TYR A 324 11.79 24.60 12.78
N PHE A 325 11.11 24.29 13.89
CA PHE A 325 11.40 24.87 15.19
C PHE A 325 12.78 24.45 15.71
N SER A 326 13.20 23.19 15.52
CA SER A 326 14.53 22.71 15.95
C SER A 326 15.66 23.28 15.09
N LEU A 327 15.47 23.42 13.78
CA LEU A 327 16.43 24.08 12.89
C LEU A 327 16.55 25.56 13.22
N LEU A 328 15.43 26.23 13.52
CA LEU A 328 15.42 27.63 13.93
C LEU A 328 16.17 27.82 15.26
N THR A 329 15.90 27.00 16.28
CA THR A 329 16.60 27.10 17.57
C THR A 329 18.08 26.75 17.45
N SER A 330 18.45 25.75 16.65
CA SER A 330 19.85 25.40 16.41
C SER A 330 20.60 26.51 15.65
N TYR A 331 19.97 27.14 14.65
CA TYR A 331 20.50 28.32 13.96
C TYR A 331 20.69 29.51 14.92
N TYR A 332 19.69 29.81 15.76
CA TYR A 332 19.80 30.86 16.77
C TYR A 332 20.93 30.58 17.77
N PHE A 333 21.13 29.32 18.18
CA PHE A 333 22.21 28.94 19.08
C PHE A 333 23.59 29.11 18.45
N VAL A 334 23.74 28.74 17.17
CA VAL A 334 24.99 28.96 16.41
C VAL A 334 25.29 30.44 16.25
N VAL A 335 24.28 31.26 15.91
CA VAL A 335 24.43 32.72 15.77
C VAL A 335 24.80 33.37 17.11
N LEU A 336 24.15 32.97 18.21
CA LEU A 336 24.48 33.48 19.56
C LEU A 336 25.90 33.10 19.97
N LYS A 337 26.32 31.85 19.73
CA LYS A 337 27.69 31.40 20.02
C LYS A 337 28.73 32.15 19.20
N HIS A 338 28.42 32.50 17.95
CA HIS A 338 29.28 33.32 17.10
C HIS A 338 29.35 34.77 17.58
N HIS A 339 28.24 35.32 18.09
CA HIS A 339 28.17 36.67 18.63
C HIS A 339 28.94 36.81 19.95
N ASP A 340 28.89 35.81 20.83
CA ASP A 340 29.67 35.78 22.08
C ASP A 340 31.17 35.66 21.82
N VAL A 341 31.58 34.83 20.85
CA VAL A 341 32.99 34.72 20.43
C VAL A 341 33.49 36.05 19.87
N CYS A 342 32.72 36.74 19.03
CA CYS A 342 33.08 38.06 18.52
C CYS A 342 33.20 39.12 19.63
N ASN A 343 32.36 39.06 20.67
CA ASN A 343 32.43 39.97 21.81
C ASN A 343 33.64 39.72 22.71
N VAL A 344 34.05 38.46 22.89
CA VAL A 344 35.27 38.10 23.63
C VAL A 344 36.52 38.54 22.87
N VAL A 345 36.59 38.32 21.56
CA VAL A 345 37.70 38.79 20.71
C VAL A 345 37.79 40.32 20.70
N ARG A 346 36.65 41.02 20.64
CA ARG A 346 36.61 42.49 20.72
C ARG A 346 37.09 43.02 22.07
N LYS A 347 36.75 42.38 23.19
CA LYS A 347 37.25 42.77 24.52
C LYS A 347 38.76 42.59 24.67
N ASN A 348 39.33 41.54 24.07
CA ASN A 348 40.78 41.27 24.13
C ASN A 348 41.62 42.14 23.17
N LEU A 349 40.99 42.84 22.22
CA LEU A 349 41.67 43.77 21.30
C LEU A 349 41.63 45.24 21.78
N ILE A 350 40.84 45.55 22.80
CA ILE A 350 40.60 46.93 23.29
C ILE A 350 41.13 47.13 24.74
N GLY A 351 41.63 46.07 25.39
CA GLY A 351 42.40 46.14 26.64
C GLY A 351 43.88 45.95 26.36
#